data_AF-A0A812HZY9-F1
#
_entry.id   AF-A0A812HZY9-F1
#
_cell.length_a   1.000
_cell.length_b   1.000
_cell.length_c   1.000
_cell.angle_alpha   90.00
_cell.angle_beta   90.00
_cell.angle_gamma   90.00
#
_symmetry.space_group_name_H-M   'P 1'
#
loop_
_entity.id
_entity.type
_entity.pdbx_description
1 polymer ?
#
loop_
_entity_poly.entity_id
_entity_poly.type
_entity_poly.pdbx_seq_one_letter_code
_entity_poly.pdbx_strand_id
1 'polypeptide(L)'
;MLPGDGSASIPGGAPSSMPGCMPGGGPGAPGTPAGPGMPMMGMPMGMNNMTMNGMPGMGMPMGMPMMGGMGGCGSMGMNGMGMPMMAMNPMAMMNMAAMMKMMGPQEEETVEPRAPPPDPIDPRVKDICRNFGIDDKICEKLNKAMKTREDFDEDMQVLWHIMEKGAQNNKKAVDVMLVKIREINNGTFIGKDLLDPEIKDFAWKYNLDDQLLHRLIKTMKKRKHHKSQDLKDMDERIGNAKHPSGLLVRMLEGLEENGKMPPAPGWLMQSSGPGRREPEKPENRRRASRSRSRG
;
A
#
# COMPACT_ATOMS: atom_id res chain seq x y z
N MET A 1 -16.63 51.76 -4.38
CA MET A 1 -15.94 52.85 -3.66
C MET A 1 -15.52 52.27 -2.32
N LEU A 2 -14.29 51.82 -2.08
CA LEU A 2 -12.97 52.31 -2.46
C LEU A 2 -12.15 51.28 -3.27
N PRO A 3 -11.27 51.72 -4.19
CA PRO A 3 -10.33 50.88 -4.93
C PRO A 3 -8.96 50.84 -4.25
N GLY A 4 -8.18 49.79 -4.50
CA GLY A 4 -6.83 49.63 -3.96
C GLY A 4 -6.01 48.62 -4.76
N ASP A 5 -5.87 48.88 -6.06
CA ASP A 5 -4.94 48.20 -6.97
C ASP A 5 -3.49 48.50 -6.55
N GLY A 6 -2.84 47.49 -5.96
CA GLY A 6 -1.41 47.50 -5.63
C GLY A 6 -0.64 46.58 -6.59
N SER A 7 -0.49 47.01 -7.84
CA SER A 7 0.35 46.35 -8.84
C SER A 7 1.84 46.59 -8.53
N ALA A 8 2.48 45.66 -7.80
CA ALA A 8 3.92 45.67 -7.62
C ALA A 8 4.60 44.97 -8.82
N SER A 9 5.21 45.79 -9.68
CA SER A 9 6.04 45.37 -10.80
C SER A 9 7.36 44.78 -10.27
N ILE A 10 7.62 43.48 -10.54
CA ILE A 10 8.92 42.87 -10.29
C ILE A 10 9.81 43.10 -11.52
N PRO A 11 10.99 43.73 -11.37
CA PRO A 11 11.89 44.01 -12.49
C PRO A 11 12.59 42.75 -13.00
N GLY A 12 12.60 42.62 -14.33
CA GLY A 12 13.31 41.56 -15.06
C GLY A 12 14.82 41.66 -14.89
N GLY A 13 15.41 40.57 -14.40
CA GLY A 13 16.85 40.32 -14.46
C GLY A 13 17.19 39.54 -15.74
N ALA A 14 17.98 40.16 -16.59
CA ALA A 14 18.48 39.64 -17.86
C ALA A 14 19.50 38.48 -17.67
N PRO A 15 19.78 37.68 -18.72
CA PRO A 15 20.50 36.41 -18.63
C PRO A 15 22.03 36.60 -18.63
N SER A 16 22.69 35.95 -17.68
CA SER A 16 24.16 35.83 -17.65
C SER A 16 24.60 34.68 -18.56
N SER A 17 25.01 35.05 -19.77
CA SER A 17 25.81 34.22 -20.68
C SER A 17 27.19 33.94 -20.08
N MET A 18 27.54 32.67 -19.88
CA MET A 18 28.93 32.24 -19.73
C MET A 18 29.31 31.26 -20.85
N PRO A 19 30.21 31.66 -21.78
CA PRO A 19 30.90 30.76 -22.68
C PRO A 19 32.21 30.30 -22.04
N GLY A 20 32.39 28.99 -21.88
CA GLY A 20 33.53 28.42 -21.15
C GLY A 20 33.93 27.03 -21.63
N CYS A 21 34.58 27.02 -22.78
CA CYS A 21 35.49 26.01 -23.30
C CYS A 21 36.24 25.14 -22.26
N MET A 22 36.16 23.81 -22.40
CA MET A 22 37.30 22.90 -22.15
C MET A 22 37.17 21.59 -22.98
N PRO A 23 38.03 21.39 -24.00
CA PRO A 23 38.30 20.09 -24.59
C PRO A 23 39.53 19.49 -23.89
N GLY A 24 39.32 18.45 -23.08
CA GLY A 24 40.40 17.75 -22.38
C GLY A 24 40.28 16.25 -22.58
N GLY A 25 40.95 15.76 -23.63
CA GLY A 25 41.16 14.34 -23.84
C GLY A 25 42.08 13.75 -22.77
N GLY A 26 41.71 12.58 -22.25
CA GLY A 26 42.55 11.74 -21.43
C GLY A 26 42.53 10.31 -21.98
N PRO A 27 43.62 9.85 -22.63
CA PRO A 27 43.78 8.45 -22.97
C PRO A 27 44.45 7.69 -21.81
N GLY A 28 43.92 6.51 -21.52
CA GLY A 28 44.71 5.45 -20.89
C GLY A 28 44.45 5.20 -19.41
N ALA A 29 43.85 4.05 -19.13
CA ALA A 29 44.30 3.21 -18.03
C ALA A 29 44.06 1.73 -18.37
N PRO A 30 44.93 0.82 -17.88
CA PRO A 30 45.27 -0.44 -18.52
C PRO A 30 44.49 -1.61 -17.95
N GLY A 31 44.54 -2.73 -18.68
CA GLY A 31 43.72 -3.91 -18.45
C GLY A 31 43.84 -4.56 -17.09
N THR A 32 42.70 -5.08 -16.65
CA THR A 32 42.62 -6.11 -15.61
C THR A 32 42.75 -7.50 -16.26
N PRO A 33 43.55 -8.40 -15.66
CA PRO A 33 43.80 -9.72 -16.22
C PRO A 33 42.57 -10.62 -16.12
N ALA A 34 42.34 -11.36 -17.20
CA ALA A 34 41.39 -12.46 -17.29
C ALA A 34 41.72 -13.54 -16.25
N GLY A 35 40.77 -13.80 -15.35
CA GLY A 35 40.77 -14.98 -14.51
C GLY A 35 40.29 -16.21 -15.31
N PRO A 36 40.94 -17.38 -15.14
CA PRO A 36 40.60 -18.60 -15.85
C PRO A 36 39.31 -19.22 -15.30
N GLY A 37 38.58 -19.86 -16.20
CA GLY A 37 37.20 -20.26 -16.02
C GLY A 37 36.94 -21.32 -14.95
N MET A 38 35.74 -21.25 -14.40
CA MET A 38 35.09 -22.38 -13.77
C MET A 38 33.95 -22.88 -14.68
N PRO A 39 33.94 -24.16 -15.07
CA PRO A 39 32.80 -24.77 -15.74
C PRO A 39 31.69 -24.99 -14.69
N MET A 40 30.70 -24.10 -14.66
CA MET A 40 29.45 -24.37 -13.95
C MET A 40 28.69 -25.46 -14.70
N MET A 41 28.49 -26.59 -14.00
CA MET A 41 27.69 -27.73 -14.41
C MET A 41 26.31 -27.28 -14.92
N GLY A 42 25.96 -27.76 -16.12
CA GLY A 42 24.61 -27.71 -16.62
C GLY A 42 23.69 -28.55 -15.73
N MET A 43 22.73 -27.90 -15.09
CA MET A 43 21.53 -28.57 -14.60
C MET A 43 20.41 -28.40 -15.62
N PRO A 44 19.85 -29.50 -16.16
CA PRO A 44 18.68 -29.43 -17.03
C PRO A 44 17.43 -29.24 -16.17
N MET A 45 16.91 -28.02 -16.13
CA MET A 45 15.53 -27.76 -15.70
C MET A 45 14.59 -28.13 -16.85
N GLY A 46 14.33 -29.44 -16.99
CA GLY A 46 13.14 -29.93 -17.63
C GLY A 46 11.97 -29.80 -16.65
N MET A 47 11.15 -28.77 -16.81
CA MET A 47 9.88 -28.70 -16.09
C MET A 47 8.74 -28.59 -17.09
N ASN A 48 7.90 -29.59 -17.01
CA ASN A 48 6.83 -29.93 -17.93
C ASN A 48 5.75 -28.86 -18.00
N ASN A 49 5.33 -28.64 -19.23
CA ASN A 49 4.04 -28.12 -19.61
C ASN A 49 2.95 -29.13 -19.20
N MET A 50 2.22 -28.88 -18.10
CA MET A 50 0.96 -29.58 -17.82
C MET A 50 -0.20 -28.60 -17.94
N THR A 51 -0.74 -28.54 -19.16
CA THR A 51 -2.12 -28.23 -19.47
C THR A 51 -3.02 -29.22 -18.70
N MET A 52 -3.69 -28.78 -17.63
CA MET A 52 -4.83 -29.52 -17.08
C MET A 52 -6.12 -28.84 -17.50
N ASN A 53 -6.67 -29.41 -18.57
CA ASN A 53 -7.97 -29.13 -19.13
C ASN A 53 -9.01 -29.98 -18.38
N GLY A 54 -10.08 -29.34 -17.91
CA GLY A 54 -11.42 -29.93 -17.75
C GLY A 54 -11.60 -31.15 -16.82
N MET A 55 -12.20 -30.91 -15.65
CA MET A 55 -13.07 -31.91 -15.02
C MET A 55 -14.29 -31.21 -14.38
N PRO A 56 -15.51 -31.42 -14.92
CA PRO A 56 -16.74 -31.06 -14.23
C PRO A 56 -17.22 -32.26 -13.39
N GLY A 57 -17.62 -31.97 -12.15
CA GLY A 57 -18.58 -32.80 -11.43
C GLY A 57 -18.01 -34.04 -10.74
N MET A 58 -17.79 -33.92 -9.42
CA MET A 58 -18.03 -35.04 -8.52
C MET A 58 -18.33 -34.49 -7.13
N GLY A 59 -19.60 -34.61 -6.72
CA GLY A 59 -19.99 -34.50 -5.33
C GLY A 59 -19.51 -35.74 -4.59
N MET A 60 -18.92 -35.53 -3.42
CA MET A 60 -18.79 -36.55 -2.38
C MET A 60 -18.96 -35.92 -0.99
N PRO A 61 -19.51 -36.67 -0.02
CA PRO A 61 -20.00 -36.18 1.26
C PRO A 61 -18.95 -36.26 2.38
N MET A 62 -19.34 -35.76 3.55
CA MET A 62 -18.64 -35.82 4.84
C MET A 62 -17.94 -37.16 5.13
N GLY A 63 -16.75 -37.10 5.76
CA GLY A 63 -16.27 -38.19 6.61
C GLY A 63 -14.77 -38.22 6.92
N MET A 64 -14.36 -37.53 8.00
CA MET A 64 -13.21 -37.85 8.89
C MET A 64 -11.79 -37.98 8.26
N PRO A 65 -10.68 -38.26 9.00
CA PRO A 65 -10.33 -38.18 10.43
C PRO A 65 -9.02 -37.38 10.71
N MET A 66 -8.60 -37.39 11.98
CA MET A 66 -7.31 -36.94 12.54
C MET A 66 -6.03 -37.38 11.80
N MET A 67 -5.03 -36.49 11.80
CA MET A 67 -3.57 -36.70 12.04
C MET A 67 -2.90 -35.37 11.65
N GLY A 68 -1.95 -34.78 12.37
CA GLY A 68 -0.76 -35.32 13.01
C GLY A 68 0.42 -34.43 12.56
N GLY A 69 1.30 -34.02 13.48
CA GLY A 69 2.52 -33.25 13.17
C GLY A 69 2.58 -31.91 13.91
N MET A 70 3.14 -31.78 15.11
CA MET A 70 4.54 -31.98 15.53
C MET A 70 5.43 -30.76 15.20
N GLY A 71 5.97 -30.17 16.25
CA GLY A 71 6.92 -29.04 16.25
C GLY A 71 6.34 -27.88 17.07
N GLY A 72 6.77 -27.58 18.29
CA GLY A 72 8.05 -27.78 18.93
C GLY A 72 8.43 -26.44 19.59
N CYS A 73 9.00 -26.50 20.80
CA CYS A 73 9.50 -25.38 21.60
C CYS A 73 8.45 -24.62 22.45
N GLY A 74 8.65 -24.65 23.77
CA GLY A 74 7.90 -23.79 24.70
C GLY A 74 7.70 -24.36 26.10
N SER A 75 8.77 -24.85 26.72
CA SER A 75 8.81 -25.13 28.16
C SER A 75 8.35 -23.91 28.96
N MET A 76 7.30 -24.05 29.76
CA MET A 76 7.18 -23.36 31.06
C MET A 76 6.24 -24.17 31.95
N GLY A 77 6.82 -24.80 32.96
CA GLY A 77 6.11 -25.55 33.97
C GLY A 77 5.27 -24.63 34.84
N MET A 78 4.02 -25.03 35.08
CA MET A 78 3.30 -24.63 36.27
C MET A 78 2.95 -25.86 37.08
N ASN A 79 3.28 -25.72 38.36
CA ASN A 79 3.26 -26.73 39.40
C ASN A 79 1.91 -27.43 39.52
N GLY A 80 2.00 -28.76 39.64
CA GLY A 80 0.92 -29.59 40.12
C GLY A 80 0.53 -29.20 41.54
N MET A 81 -0.73 -28.81 41.69
CA MET A 81 -1.46 -28.91 42.95
C MET A 81 -2.49 -30.01 42.75
N GLY A 82 -2.15 -31.21 43.22
CA GLY A 82 -3.03 -32.36 43.25
C GLY A 82 -4.15 -32.11 44.25
N MET A 83 -5.39 -32.05 43.75
CA MET A 83 -6.58 -32.17 44.59
C MET A 83 -7.00 -33.66 44.62
N PRO A 84 -7.14 -34.27 45.80
CA PRO A 84 -7.63 -35.63 45.93
C PRO A 84 -9.12 -35.69 45.57
N MET A 85 -9.46 -36.40 44.48
CA MET A 85 -10.83 -36.74 44.13
C MET A 85 -11.40 -37.70 45.18
N MET A 86 -12.17 -37.15 46.12
CA MET A 86 -13.07 -37.91 46.99
C MET A 86 -14.09 -38.65 46.11
N ALA A 87 -14.10 -39.98 46.20
CA ALA A 87 -15.10 -40.85 45.58
C ALA A 87 -16.49 -40.52 46.17
N MET A 88 -17.22 -39.65 45.48
CA MET A 88 -18.56 -39.24 45.88
C MET A 88 -19.60 -40.25 45.36
N ASN A 89 -20.44 -40.71 46.27
CA ASN A 89 -21.46 -41.72 46.05
C ASN A 89 -22.50 -41.22 45.01
N PRO A 90 -22.71 -41.89 43.87
CA PRO A 90 -23.53 -41.39 42.76
C PRO A 90 -25.03 -41.25 43.08
N MET A 91 -25.49 -41.82 44.19
CA MET A 91 -26.91 -41.82 44.55
C MET A 91 -27.38 -40.53 45.27
N ALA A 92 -26.46 -39.71 45.80
CA ALA A 92 -26.82 -38.47 46.51
C ALA A 92 -27.05 -37.26 45.58
N MET A 93 -26.53 -37.28 44.34
CA MET A 93 -26.70 -36.18 43.39
C MET A 93 -28.11 -36.10 42.78
N MET A 94 -28.85 -37.22 42.74
CA MET A 94 -30.15 -37.26 42.07
C MET A 94 -31.25 -36.50 42.83
N ASN A 95 -31.11 -36.36 44.16
CA ASN A 95 -32.13 -35.70 45.00
C ASN A 95 -31.96 -34.17 45.08
N MET A 96 -30.77 -33.64 44.78
CA MET A 96 -30.53 -32.19 44.78
C MET A 96 -31.01 -31.52 43.47
N ALA A 97 -31.01 -32.26 42.36
CA ALA A 97 -31.51 -31.79 41.07
C ALA A 97 -33.03 -31.52 41.06
N ALA A 98 -33.80 -32.22 41.89
CA ALA A 98 -35.25 -32.02 41.99
C ALA A 98 -35.61 -30.71 42.73
N MET A 99 -34.76 -30.24 43.65
CA MET A 99 -35.04 -29.04 44.44
C MET A 99 -34.71 -27.74 43.69
N MET A 100 -33.73 -27.76 42.77
CA MET A 100 -33.39 -26.60 41.92
C MET A 100 -34.46 -26.28 40.86
N LYS A 101 -35.41 -27.18 40.60
CA LYS A 101 -36.48 -26.97 39.61
C LYS A 101 -37.68 -26.17 40.15
N MET A 102 -37.76 -25.94 41.46
CA MET A 102 -38.86 -25.19 42.11
C MET A 102 -38.50 -23.74 42.45
N MET A 103 -37.23 -23.34 42.40
CA MET A 103 -36.84 -21.94 42.31
C MET A 103 -36.95 -21.53 40.84
N GLY A 104 -38.18 -21.27 40.40
CA GLY A 104 -38.41 -20.63 39.12
C GLY A 104 -37.62 -19.32 39.07
N PRO A 105 -37.00 -18.98 37.93
CA PRO A 105 -36.40 -17.67 37.76
C PRO A 105 -37.50 -16.66 38.04
N GLN A 106 -37.36 -15.88 39.11
CA GLN A 106 -38.02 -14.59 39.16
C GLN A 106 -37.54 -13.90 37.89
N GLU A 107 -38.46 -13.65 36.97
CA GLU A 107 -38.29 -12.70 35.89
C GLU A 107 -38.04 -11.35 36.59
N GLU A 108 -36.80 -11.13 37.04
CA GLU A 108 -36.25 -9.80 37.18
C GLU A 108 -36.39 -9.22 35.78
N GLU A 109 -37.48 -8.48 35.60
CA GLU A 109 -37.72 -7.56 34.51
C GLU A 109 -36.49 -6.66 34.46
N THR A 110 -35.50 -7.14 33.72
CA THR A 110 -34.22 -6.50 33.52
C THR A 110 -34.60 -5.35 32.63
N VAL A 111 -34.92 -4.21 33.25
CA VAL A 111 -35.18 -2.95 32.59
C VAL A 111 -33.92 -2.64 31.79
N GLU A 112 -33.88 -3.08 30.52
CA GLU A 112 -32.78 -2.77 29.63
C GLU A 112 -32.67 -1.25 29.63
N PRO A 113 -31.54 -0.69 30.09
CA PRO A 113 -31.39 0.75 30.19
C PRO A 113 -31.62 1.32 28.80
N ARG A 114 -32.74 2.05 28.66
CA ARG A 114 -33.16 2.69 27.41
C ARG A 114 -31.96 3.45 26.86
N ALA A 115 -31.45 3.01 25.71
CA ALA A 115 -30.28 3.61 25.11
C ALA A 115 -30.47 5.13 25.01
N PRO A 116 -29.45 5.93 25.36
CA PRO A 116 -29.54 7.37 25.26
C PRO A 116 -29.94 7.77 23.84
N PRO A 117 -30.76 8.84 23.68
CA PRO A 117 -31.19 9.28 22.36
C PRO A 117 -29.97 9.52 21.46
N PRO A 118 -30.04 9.14 20.18
CA PRO A 118 -28.92 9.29 19.26
C PRO A 118 -28.51 10.76 19.16
N ASP A 119 -27.20 10.99 19.19
CA ASP A 119 -26.63 12.32 19.02
C ASP A 119 -27.07 12.93 17.68
N PRO A 120 -27.31 14.26 17.62
CA PRO A 120 -27.52 14.93 16.35
C PRO A 120 -26.31 14.73 15.44
N ILE A 121 -26.60 14.35 14.19
CA ILE A 121 -25.60 14.14 13.13
C ILE A 121 -25.23 15.49 12.53
N ASP A 122 -23.93 15.78 12.42
CA ASP A 122 -23.44 16.99 11.75
C ASP A 122 -23.95 17.05 10.29
N PRO A 123 -24.46 18.21 9.83
CA PRO A 123 -25.03 18.33 8.49
C PRO A 123 -24.03 17.96 7.38
N ARG A 124 -22.74 18.24 7.55
CA ARG A 124 -21.72 17.91 6.55
C ARG A 124 -21.49 16.41 6.47
N VAL A 125 -21.49 15.70 7.61
CA VAL A 125 -21.41 14.23 7.66
C VAL A 125 -22.63 13.62 6.94
N LYS A 126 -23.81 14.17 7.19
CA LYS A 126 -25.05 13.76 6.53
C LYS A 126 -25.00 13.98 5.02
N ASP A 127 -24.46 15.12 4.57
CA ASP A 127 -24.33 15.43 3.15
C ASP A 127 -23.38 14.47 2.42
N ILE A 128 -22.23 14.13 3.02
CA ILE A 128 -21.34 13.09 2.47
C ILE A 128 -22.08 11.76 2.38
N CYS A 129 -22.70 11.30 3.46
CA CYS A 129 -23.40 10.03 3.47
C CYS A 129 -24.53 9.96 2.44
N ARG A 130 -25.30 11.05 2.28
CA ARG A 130 -26.35 11.14 1.27
C ARG A 130 -25.79 11.10 -0.14
N ASN A 131 -24.71 11.83 -0.42
CA ASN A 131 -24.11 11.90 -1.75
C ASN A 131 -23.58 10.54 -2.22
N PHE A 132 -23.05 9.73 -1.30
CA PHE A 132 -22.49 8.42 -1.61
C PHE A 132 -23.42 7.23 -1.30
N GLY A 133 -24.67 7.48 -0.92
CA GLY A 133 -25.67 6.43 -0.62
C GLY A 133 -25.30 5.55 0.58
N ILE A 134 -24.78 6.17 1.65
CA ILE A 134 -24.36 5.49 2.88
C ILE A 134 -25.52 5.47 3.89
N ASP A 135 -25.81 4.29 4.44
CA ASP A 135 -26.87 4.10 5.43
C ASP A 135 -26.67 4.92 6.71
N ASP A 136 -27.77 5.33 7.34
CA ASP A 136 -27.79 6.13 8.57
C ASP A 136 -26.96 5.51 9.70
N LYS A 137 -26.97 4.17 9.83
CA LYS A 137 -26.16 3.45 10.84
C LYS A 137 -24.66 3.66 10.66
N ILE A 138 -24.19 3.80 9.42
CA ILE A 138 -22.78 4.06 9.12
C ILE A 138 -22.50 5.57 9.26
N CYS A 139 -23.46 6.41 8.91
CA CYS A 139 -23.42 7.86 9.13
C CYS A 139 -23.22 8.20 10.62
N GLU A 140 -23.96 7.56 11.52
CA GLU A 140 -23.80 7.70 12.97
C GLU A 140 -22.40 7.30 13.45
N LYS A 141 -21.87 6.19 12.92
CA LYS A 141 -20.50 5.72 13.24
C LYS A 141 -19.44 6.72 12.77
N LEU A 142 -19.61 7.29 11.57
CA LEU A 142 -18.73 8.34 11.07
C LEU A 142 -18.81 9.59 11.93
N ASN A 143 -20.03 10.06 12.27
CA ASN A 143 -20.23 11.23 13.12
C ASN A 143 -19.53 11.05 14.48
N LYS A 144 -19.70 9.88 15.10
CA LYS A 144 -19.03 9.56 16.37
C LYS A 144 -17.49 9.55 16.22
N ALA A 145 -16.97 8.98 15.13
CA ALA A 145 -15.53 8.95 14.88
C ALA A 145 -14.96 10.36 14.60
N MET A 146 -15.69 11.21 13.88
CA MET A 146 -15.23 12.57 13.57
C MET A 146 -15.24 13.50 14.80
N LYS A 147 -16.16 13.29 15.76
CA LYS A 147 -16.18 14.07 17.02
C LYS A 147 -14.94 13.91 17.88
N THR A 148 -14.14 12.85 17.69
CA THR A 148 -12.89 12.65 18.43
C THR A 148 -11.71 13.42 17.84
N ARG A 149 -11.90 14.07 16.69
CA ARG A 149 -10.85 14.74 15.93
C ARG A 149 -10.90 16.26 16.08
N GLU A 150 -9.72 16.84 16.24
CA GLU A 150 -9.53 18.30 16.29
C GLU A 150 -9.59 18.94 14.88
N ASP A 151 -8.97 18.29 13.88
CA ASP A 151 -8.91 18.76 12.49
C ASP A 151 -10.18 18.38 11.67
N PHE A 152 -11.38 18.60 12.22
CA PHE A 152 -12.65 18.10 11.64
C PHE A 152 -12.88 18.59 10.20
N ASP A 153 -12.66 19.87 9.94
CA ASP A 153 -13.01 20.51 8.66
C ASP A 153 -12.12 20.01 7.52
N GLU A 154 -10.83 19.90 7.77
CA GLU A 154 -9.83 19.37 6.85
C GLU A 154 -10.07 17.88 6.56
N ASP A 155 -10.36 17.09 7.61
CA ASP A 155 -10.65 15.67 7.48
C ASP A 155 -11.90 15.43 6.62
N MET A 156 -12.94 16.26 6.75
CA MET A 156 -14.16 16.16 5.94
C MET A 156 -13.90 16.41 4.46
N GLN A 157 -13.06 17.39 4.11
CA GLN A 157 -12.66 17.65 2.72
C GLN A 157 -11.87 16.47 2.14
N VAL A 158 -10.93 15.94 2.92
CA VAL A 158 -10.10 14.79 2.52
C VAL A 158 -10.94 13.54 2.34
N LEU A 159 -11.88 13.29 3.26
CA LEU A 159 -12.79 12.16 3.19
C LEU A 159 -13.66 12.24 1.92
N TRP A 160 -14.17 13.42 1.56
CA TRP A 160 -14.91 13.62 0.31
C TRP A 160 -14.09 13.18 -0.91
N HIS A 161 -12.85 13.67 -1.04
CA HIS A 161 -11.98 13.33 -2.16
C HIS A 161 -11.61 11.84 -2.21
N ILE A 162 -11.39 11.22 -1.06
CA ILE A 162 -11.12 9.77 -0.96
C ILE A 162 -12.34 8.97 -1.46
N MET A 163 -13.55 9.37 -1.07
CA MET A 163 -14.79 8.71 -1.49
C MET A 163 -15.03 8.87 -3.00
N GLU A 164 -14.82 10.08 -3.54
CA GLU A 164 -14.92 10.37 -4.97
C GLU A 164 -13.92 9.54 -5.79
N LYS A 165 -12.65 9.48 -5.37
CA LYS A 165 -11.63 8.63 -6.00
C LYS A 165 -11.98 7.15 -5.88
N GLY A 166 -12.53 6.72 -4.74
CA GLY A 166 -13.01 5.35 -4.53
C GLY A 166 -14.09 4.99 -5.55
N ALA A 167 -15.07 5.87 -5.75
CA ALA A 167 -16.14 5.70 -6.73
C ALA A 167 -15.61 5.64 -8.17
N GLN A 168 -14.66 6.52 -8.54
CA GLN A 168 -14.02 6.49 -9.86
C GLN A 168 -13.28 5.16 -10.13
N ASN A 169 -12.74 4.54 -9.09
CA ASN A 169 -12.07 3.23 -9.16
C ASN A 169 -13.03 2.04 -8.99
N ASN A 170 -14.35 2.25 -9.13
CA ASN A 170 -15.39 1.23 -8.98
C ASN A 170 -15.39 0.52 -7.63
N LYS A 171 -14.89 1.16 -6.56
CA LYS A 171 -14.98 0.63 -5.20
C LYS A 171 -16.36 0.94 -4.61
N LYS A 172 -16.90 0.02 -3.81
CA LYS A 172 -18.15 0.26 -3.09
C LYS A 172 -17.92 1.36 -2.04
N ALA A 173 -18.72 2.41 -2.09
CA ALA A 173 -18.60 3.56 -1.18
C ALA A 173 -18.69 3.14 0.30
N VAL A 174 -19.55 2.19 0.62
CA VAL A 174 -19.71 1.62 1.97
C VAL A 174 -18.40 1.02 2.50
N ASP A 175 -17.69 0.25 1.67
CA ASP A 175 -16.43 -0.40 2.07
C ASP A 175 -15.33 0.63 2.30
N VAL A 176 -15.22 1.62 1.40
CA VAL A 176 -14.28 2.74 1.54
C VAL A 176 -14.57 3.51 2.84
N MET A 177 -15.83 3.82 3.11
CA MET A 177 -16.25 4.55 4.31
C MET A 177 -15.91 3.79 5.59
N LEU A 178 -16.22 2.49 5.67
CA LEU A 178 -15.92 1.67 6.85
C LEU A 178 -14.42 1.57 7.14
N VAL A 179 -13.59 1.50 6.09
CA VAL A 179 -12.13 1.54 6.23
C VAL A 179 -11.69 2.89 6.81
N LYS A 180 -12.22 4.02 6.32
CA LYS A 180 -11.85 5.34 6.83
C LYS A 180 -12.35 5.62 8.23
N ILE A 181 -13.54 5.16 8.61
CA ILE A 181 -14.01 5.18 10.01
C ILE A 181 -13.03 4.43 10.93
N ARG A 182 -12.54 3.26 10.50
CA ARG A 182 -11.54 2.49 11.26
C ARG A 182 -10.22 3.26 11.40
N GLU A 183 -9.74 3.86 10.33
CA GLU A 183 -8.51 4.68 10.36
C GLU A 183 -8.66 5.90 11.27
N ILE A 184 -9.82 6.57 11.27
CA ILE A 184 -10.12 7.71 12.14
C ILE A 184 -10.10 7.28 13.61
N ASN A 185 -10.81 6.20 13.94
CA ASN A 185 -10.85 5.66 15.30
C ASN A 185 -9.47 5.21 15.80
N ASN A 186 -8.62 4.71 14.91
CA ASN A 186 -7.26 4.30 15.24
C ASN A 186 -6.25 5.47 15.27
N GLY A 187 -6.67 6.69 14.90
CA GLY A 187 -5.78 7.84 14.77
C GLY A 187 -4.78 7.72 13.62
N THR A 188 -5.01 6.82 12.65
CA THR A 188 -4.13 6.61 11.49
C THR A 188 -4.63 7.31 10.22
N PHE A 189 -5.76 8.01 10.29
CA PHE A 189 -6.34 8.73 9.15
C PHE A 189 -5.48 9.94 8.77
N ILE A 190 -5.08 9.99 7.51
CA ILE A 190 -4.18 11.02 6.97
C ILE A 190 -5.01 12.13 6.32
N GLY A 191 -5.67 12.91 7.16
CA GLY A 191 -6.49 14.03 6.69
C GLY A 191 -5.64 15.17 6.16
N LYS A 192 -5.24 16.08 7.06
CA LYS A 192 -4.60 17.36 6.69
C LYS A 192 -3.42 17.27 5.73
N ASP A 193 -2.64 16.19 5.77
CA ASP A 193 -1.45 16.09 4.92
C ASP A 193 -1.78 15.72 3.47
N LEU A 194 -2.96 15.16 3.22
CA LEU A 194 -3.44 14.89 1.87
C LEU A 194 -3.99 16.16 1.19
N LEU A 195 -4.15 17.27 1.94
CA LEU A 195 -4.49 18.58 1.37
C LEU A 195 -3.30 19.27 0.70
N ASP A 196 -2.07 18.77 0.90
CA ASP A 196 -0.89 19.29 0.21
C ASP A 196 -1.00 19.00 -1.30
N PRO A 197 -1.11 20.03 -2.16
CA PRO A 197 -1.38 19.84 -3.58
C PRO A 197 -0.27 19.05 -4.27
N GLU A 198 1.00 19.24 -3.87
CA GLU A 198 2.13 18.51 -4.48
C GLU A 198 2.04 17.00 -4.20
N ILE A 199 1.69 16.63 -2.97
CA ILE A 199 1.52 15.22 -2.58
C ILE A 199 0.28 14.63 -3.25
N LYS A 200 -0.82 15.39 -3.25
CA LYS A 200 -2.09 14.99 -3.85
C LYS A 200 -1.96 14.73 -5.35
N ASP A 201 -1.36 15.66 -6.08
CA ASP A 201 -1.12 15.55 -7.53
C ASP A 201 -0.20 14.36 -7.84
N PHE A 202 0.87 14.20 -7.07
CA PHE A 202 1.78 13.06 -7.21
C PHE A 202 1.08 11.72 -6.94
N ALA A 203 0.30 11.64 -5.86
CA ALA A 203 -0.43 10.43 -5.48
C ALA A 203 -1.48 10.03 -6.52
N TRP A 204 -2.10 11.01 -7.17
CA TRP A 204 -3.08 10.80 -8.24
C TRP A 204 -2.43 10.44 -9.57
N LYS A 205 -1.36 11.14 -9.97
CA LYS A 205 -0.61 10.86 -11.20
C LYS A 205 -0.16 9.40 -11.31
N TYR A 206 0.24 8.80 -10.19
CA TYR A 206 0.76 7.43 -10.15
C TYR A 206 -0.20 6.40 -9.52
N ASN A 207 -1.44 6.78 -9.21
CA ASN A 207 -2.43 5.92 -8.56
C ASN A 207 -1.87 5.16 -7.35
N LEU A 208 -1.22 5.88 -6.44
CA LEU A 208 -0.60 5.26 -5.26
C LEU A 208 -1.66 4.57 -4.40
N ASP A 209 -1.30 3.38 -3.89
CA ASP A 209 -2.07 2.69 -2.88
C ASP A 209 -2.00 3.42 -1.53
N ASP A 210 -2.96 3.15 -0.65
CA ASP A 210 -3.08 3.85 0.63
C ASP A 210 -1.85 3.63 1.54
N GLN A 211 -1.19 2.47 1.46
CA GLN A 211 -0.01 2.17 2.28
C GLN A 211 1.21 2.97 1.81
N LEU A 212 1.42 3.03 0.50
CA LEU A 212 2.49 3.75 -0.15
C LEU A 212 2.30 5.25 -0.04
N LEU A 213 1.05 5.73 -0.15
CA LEU A 213 0.68 7.12 0.13
C LEU A 213 0.98 7.51 1.58
N HIS A 214 0.63 6.64 2.54
CA HIS A 214 0.99 6.88 3.95
C HIS A 214 2.50 6.99 4.11
N ARG A 215 3.24 6.03 3.54
CA ARG A 215 4.69 6.03 3.58
C ARG A 215 5.26 7.31 2.98
N LEU A 216 4.81 7.72 1.79
CA LEU A 216 5.22 8.96 1.13
C LEU A 216 5.01 10.17 2.04
N ILE A 217 3.80 10.35 2.60
CA ILE A 217 3.48 11.46 3.48
C ILE A 217 4.39 11.47 4.72
N LYS A 218 4.60 10.30 5.34
CA LYS A 218 5.48 10.14 6.50
C LYS A 218 6.92 10.54 6.19
N THR A 219 7.44 10.15 5.02
CA THR A 219 8.79 10.53 4.57
C THR A 219 8.87 12.03 4.29
N MET A 220 7.88 12.60 3.58
CA MET A 220 7.84 14.02 3.22
C MET A 220 7.70 14.94 4.44
N LYS A 221 6.93 14.52 5.47
CA LYS A 221 6.82 15.22 6.75
C LYS A 221 8.16 15.40 7.46
N LYS A 222 9.04 14.39 7.39
CA LYS A 222 10.37 14.45 8.00
C LYS A 222 11.31 15.36 7.20
N ARG A 223 11.04 15.58 5.92
CA ARG A 223 11.92 16.27 4.97
C ARG A 223 11.30 17.55 4.40
N LYS A 224 10.64 18.35 5.25
CA LYS A 224 9.89 19.55 4.83
C LYS A 224 10.67 20.48 3.88
N HIS A 225 11.97 20.67 4.12
CA HIS A 225 12.83 21.55 3.32
C HIS A 225 13.19 21.00 1.93
N HIS A 226 13.17 19.68 1.74
CA HIS A 226 13.53 19.02 0.49
C HIS A 226 12.34 18.38 -0.22
N LYS A 227 11.13 18.45 0.37
CA LYS A 227 9.89 17.83 -0.12
C LYS A 227 9.68 18.02 -1.63
N SER A 228 9.65 19.27 -2.10
CA SER A 228 9.36 19.60 -3.51
C SER A 228 10.44 19.04 -4.46
N GLN A 229 11.72 19.12 -4.05
CA GLN A 229 12.84 18.54 -4.81
C GLN A 229 12.78 17.00 -4.85
N ASP A 230 12.52 16.37 -3.70
CA ASP A 230 12.40 14.91 -3.61
C ASP A 230 11.22 14.41 -4.45
N LEU A 231 10.06 15.09 -4.43
CA LEU A 231 8.91 14.75 -5.27
C LEU A 231 9.23 14.88 -6.76
N LYS A 232 9.91 15.95 -7.18
CA LYS A 232 10.32 16.16 -8.57
C LYS A 232 11.29 15.08 -9.06
N ASP A 233 12.29 14.75 -8.26
CA ASP A 233 13.28 13.73 -8.61
C ASP A 233 12.65 12.33 -8.65
N MET A 234 11.67 12.05 -7.76
CA MET A 234 10.89 10.82 -7.82
C MET A 234 10.04 10.77 -9.09
N ASP A 235 9.36 11.86 -9.45
CA ASP A 235 8.53 12.00 -10.66
C ASP A 235 9.32 11.68 -11.94
N GLU A 236 10.51 12.25 -12.07
CA GLU A 236 11.42 12.01 -13.21
C GLU A 236 11.81 10.52 -13.33
N ARG A 237 12.12 9.89 -12.19
CA ARG A 237 12.59 8.50 -12.16
C ARG A 237 11.49 7.49 -12.40
N ILE A 238 10.32 7.69 -11.81
CA ILE A 238 9.19 6.75 -11.98
C ILE A 238 8.42 6.98 -13.27
N GLY A 239 8.48 8.19 -13.86
CA GLY A 239 7.79 8.51 -15.11
C GLY A 239 8.17 7.60 -16.28
N ASN A 240 9.39 7.06 -16.27
CA ASN A 240 9.89 6.13 -17.30
C ASN A 240 9.95 4.66 -16.84
N ALA A 241 9.52 4.35 -15.61
CA ALA A 241 9.67 3.03 -15.03
C ALA A 241 8.52 2.09 -15.44
N LYS A 242 8.85 0.83 -15.76
CA LYS A 242 7.84 -0.23 -16.00
C LYS A 242 6.98 -0.53 -14.76
N HIS A 243 7.56 -0.32 -13.57
CA HIS A 243 6.93 -0.61 -12.28
C HIS A 243 7.10 0.58 -11.33
N PRO A 244 6.29 1.65 -11.49
CA PRO A 244 6.49 2.91 -10.77
C PRO A 244 6.35 2.73 -9.25
N SER A 245 5.32 2.02 -8.77
CA SER A 245 5.09 1.81 -7.33
C SER A 245 6.24 1.06 -6.65
N GLY A 246 6.75 0.00 -7.28
CA GLY A 246 7.87 -0.78 -6.74
C GLY A 246 9.20 0.01 -6.71
N LEU A 247 9.42 0.89 -7.69
CA LEU A 247 10.57 1.80 -7.68
C LEU A 247 10.40 2.88 -6.60
N LEU A 248 9.19 3.42 -6.44
CA LEU A 248 8.88 4.41 -5.41
C LEU A 248 9.13 3.88 -4.00
N VAL A 249 8.72 2.64 -3.70
CA VAL A 249 8.99 1.98 -2.40
C VAL A 249 10.49 2.00 -2.07
N ARG A 250 11.34 1.59 -3.02
CA ARG A 250 12.80 1.58 -2.83
C ARG A 250 13.38 2.98 -2.63
N MET A 251 12.84 3.97 -3.33
CA MET A 251 13.29 5.36 -3.18
C MET A 251 12.91 5.92 -1.80
N LEU A 252 11.69 5.63 -1.33
CA LEU A 252 11.26 5.99 0.02
C LEU A 252 12.10 5.28 1.09
N GLU A 253 12.46 4.01 0.90
CA GLU A 253 13.39 3.27 1.78
C GLU A 253 14.74 3.97 1.90
N GLY A 254 15.38 4.30 0.78
CA GLY A 254 16.67 5.00 0.81
C GLY A 254 16.58 6.39 1.46
N LEU A 255 15.48 7.12 1.24
CA LEU A 255 15.22 8.41 1.89
C LEU A 255 15.01 8.28 3.40
N GLU A 256 14.35 7.20 3.86
CA GLU A 256 14.12 6.92 5.27
C GLU A 256 15.39 6.47 6.00
N GLU A 257 16.23 5.65 5.36
CA GLU A 257 17.46 5.09 5.95
C GLU A 257 18.62 6.08 5.92
N ASN A 258 18.91 6.66 4.75
CA ASN A 258 20.14 7.40 4.49
C ASN A 258 19.91 8.89 4.31
N GLY A 259 18.66 9.34 4.29
CA GLY A 259 18.33 10.73 3.97
C GLY A 259 18.72 11.12 2.54
N LYS A 260 18.94 10.16 1.64
CA LYS A 260 19.33 10.41 0.24
C LYS A 260 18.60 9.41 -0.64
N MET A 261 18.18 9.86 -1.82
CA MET A 261 17.62 8.93 -2.80
C MET A 261 18.68 7.89 -3.18
N PRO A 262 18.30 6.60 -3.29
CA PRO A 262 19.22 5.59 -3.79
C PRO A 262 19.66 5.95 -5.21
N PRO A 263 20.85 5.51 -5.66
CA PRO A 263 21.26 5.71 -7.03
C PRO A 263 20.22 5.10 -7.98
N ALA A 264 19.98 5.76 -9.12
CA ALA A 264 19.06 5.24 -10.12
C ALA A 264 19.49 3.82 -10.49
N PRO A 265 18.55 2.85 -10.55
CA PRO A 265 18.90 1.50 -10.98
C PRO A 265 19.64 1.53 -12.32
N GLY A 266 20.68 0.70 -12.48
CA GLY A 266 21.54 0.75 -13.67
C GLY A 266 20.79 0.58 -15.00
N TRP A 267 19.63 -0.09 -15.00
CA TRP A 267 18.75 -0.20 -16.18
C TRP A 267 18.15 1.14 -16.60
N LEU A 268 17.93 2.06 -15.67
CA LEU A 268 17.44 3.41 -15.97
C LEU A 268 18.55 4.26 -16.60
N MET A 269 19.81 4.06 -16.20
CA MET A 269 20.95 4.78 -16.77
C MET A 269 21.31 4.35 -18.19
N GLN A 270 20.89 3.17 -18.65
CA GLN A 270 21.17 2.70 -20.01
C GLN A 270 20.29 3.35 -21.09
N SER A 271 19.08 3.83 -20.75
CA SER A 271 18.17 4.46 -21.73
C SER A 271 18.41 5.95 -21.93
N SER A 272 18.98 6.66 -20.95
CA SER A 272 19.16 8.11 -21.02
C SER A 272 20.53 8.54 -21.58
N GLY A 273 21.37 7.57 -21.98
CA GLY A 273 22.61 7.88 -22.68
C GLY A 273 22.31 8.47 -24.06
N PRO A 274 22.68 9.74 -24.35
CA PRO A 274 22.45 10.34 -25.65
C PRO A 274 23.20 9.52 -26.71
N GLY A 275 22.46 8.77 -27.52
CA GLY A 275 22.97 8.26 -28.78
C GLY A 275 24.10 7.23 -28.67
N ARG A 276 23.96 6.20 -27.82
CA ARG A 276 24.58 4.91 -28.18
C ARG A 276 23.77 4.32 -29.33
N ARG A 277 23.96 4.94 -30.51
CA ARG A 277 23.59 4.41 -31.84
C ARG A 277 23.90 2.93 -31.75
N GLU A 278 22.87 2.09 -31.77
CA GLU A 278 23.05 0.65 -31.95
C GLU A 278 24.03 0.54 -33.12
N PRO A 279 25.22 -0.05 -32.95
CA PRO A 279 26.10 -0.27 -34.09
C PRO A 279 25.27 -1.09 -35.05
N GLU A 280 24.88 -0.47 -36.18
CA GLU A 280 24.03 -1.07 -37.20
C GLU A 280 24.53 -2.49 -37.39
N LYS A 281 23.73 -3.47 -36.96
CA LYS A 281 24.04 -4.88 -37.21
C LYS A 281 24.27 -4.94 -38.72
N PRO A 282 25.49 -5.28 -39.20
CA PRO A 282 25.76 -5.26 -40.61
C PRO A 282 24.77 -6.20 -41.27
N GLU A 283 23.82 -5.60 -41.99
CA GLU A 283 22.75 -6.27 -42.68
C GLU A 283 23.39 -7.10 -43.79
N ASN A 284 23.69 -8.34 -43.45
CA ASN A 284 23.54 -9.51 -44.29
C ASN A 284 23.89 -9.30 -45.79
N ARG A 285 25.11 -8.83 -46.08
CA ARG A 285 25.75 -8.93 -47.40
C ARG A 285 26.13 -10.39 -47.74
N ARG A 286 25.18 -11.33 -47.63
CA ARG A 286 25.36 -12.74 -48.05
C ARG A 286 24.31 -13.22 -49.05
N ARG A 287 23.71 -12.30 -49.83
CA ARG A 287 22.92 -12.62 -51.03
C ARG A 287 23.60 -12.13 -52.31
N ALA A 288 24.77 -12.67 -52.66
CA ALA A 288 25.30 -12.52 -54.01
C ALA A 288 26.38 -13.56 -54.28
N SER A 289 26.00 -14.76 -54.73
CA SER A 289 26.82 -15.68 -55.55
C SER A 289 26.05 -16.97 -55.82
N ARG A 290 25.04 -16.90 -56.71
CA ARG A 290 24.38 -18.10 -57.25
C ARG A 290 24.15 -17.90 -58.75
N SER A 291 25.25 -17.88 -59.51
CA SER A 291 25.26 -17.98 -60.97
C SER A 291 25.97 -19.29 -61.30
N ARG A 292 25.25 -20.42 -61.49
CA ARG A 292 24.77 -20.89 -62.80
C ARG A 292 25.78 -20.60 -63.92
N SER A 293 26.66 -21.55 -64.17
CA SER A 293 27.16 -21.79 -65.53
C SER A 293 26.79 -23.21 -65.92
N ARG A 294 25.92 -23.32 -66.92
CA ARG A 294 25.74 -24.50 -67.77
C ARG A 294 26.69 -24.29 -68.94
N GLY A 295 27.52 -25.28 -69.20
CA GLY A 295 28.42 -25.39 -70.35
C GLY A 295 29.08 -26.74 -70.28
#